data_AF-A0A517ZT56-F1
#
_entry.id   AF-A0A517ZT56-F1
#
_cell.length_a   1.000
_cell.length_b   1.000
_cell.length_c   1.000
_cell.angle_alpha   90.00
_cell.angle_beta   90.00
_cell.angle_gamma   90.00
#
_symmetry.space_group_name_H-M   'P 1'
#
loop_
_entity.id
_entity.type
_entity.pdbx_description
1 polymer ?
#
loop_
_entity_poly.entity_id
_entity_poly.type
_entity_poly.pdbx_seq_one_letter_code
_entity_poly.pdbx_strand_id
1 'polypeptide(L)'
;MESMISQNPPASTSGQLWEDHVTHVQQVASKFSFWVLLLPAALCAWIGTQSQSPLWEYTLKPYQETYAPAILMAAVGLAATMWIVRRGFFYRWLTILSVCLLCREFHFWGTSTGIYIAIPLVMWYASANFDSMKPYVNQRLLVSLFVGAFITYFFTITVDRAVWKFLPNHSHWRNNVEETLETLGHLMIVAVIIISAFLPQGKTRADAAS
;
A
#
# COMPACT_ATOMS: atom_id res chain seq x y z
N MET A 1 20.73 -17.19 45.34
CA MET A 1 20.96 -17.35 43.89
C MET A 1 19.72 -18.04 43.34
N GLU A 2 18.58 -17.35 43.38
CA GLU A 2 17.29 -17.89 42.93
C GLU A 2 17.26 -17.86 41.41
N SER A 3 17.14 -19.05 40.85
CA SER A 3 16.90 -19.32 39.44
C SER A 3 15.69 -18.53 38.96
N MET A 4 15.94 -17.41 38.24
CA MET A 4 14.94 -16.78 37.39
C MET A 4 14.59 -17.76 36.26
N ILE A 5 13.64 -18.65 36.54
CA ILE A 5 13.01 -19.49 35.53
C ILE A 5 12.21 -18.54 34.65
N SER A 6 12.79 -18.21 33.48
CA SER A 6 12.10 -17.50 32.41
C SER A 6 10.88 -18.32 32.00
N GLN A 7 9.71 -17.95 32.52
CA GLN A 7 8.45 -18.52 32.06
C GLN A 7 8.19 -18.00 30.66
N ASN A 8 8.51 -18.82 29.66
CA ASN A 8 8.07 -18.57 28.30
C ASN A 8 6.54 -18.56 28.31
N PRO A 9 5.89 -17.52 27.75
CA PRO A 9 4.44 -17.50 27.64
C PRO A 9 3.97 -18.73 26.84
N PRO A 10 2.80 -19.30 27.18
CA PRO A 10 2.24 -20.43 26.44
C PRO A 10 2.07 -20.05 24.96
N ALA A 11 2.31 -21.01 24.07
CA ALA A 11 2.09 -20.82 22.64
C ALA A 11 0.63 -20.43 22.37
N SER A 12 0.42 -19.35 21.61
CA SER A 12 -0.91 -18.91 21.19
C SER A 12 -1.59 -20.01 20.37
N THR A 13 -2.86 -20.26 20.64
CA THR A 13 -3.65 -21.19 19.83
C THR A 13 -3.96 -20.58 18.45
N SER A 14 -4.23 -21.40 17.44
CA SER A 14 -4.62 -20.90 16.11
C SER A 14 -5.88 -20.03 16.13
N GLY A 15 -6.82 -20.32 17.05
CA GLY A 15 -8.02 -19.51 17.26
C GLY A 15 -7.70 -18.10 17.76
N GLN A 16 -6.79 -18.00 18.75
CA GLN A 16 -6.37 -16.71 19.30
C GLN A 16 -5.69 -15.83 18.24
N LEU A 17 -4.83 -16.42 17.40
CA LEU A 17 -4.16 -15.68 16.32
C LEU A 17 -5.17 -15.07 15.32
N TRP A 18 -6.22 -15.80 14.98
CA TRP A 18 -7.27 -15.30 14.09
C TRP A 18 -8.03 -14.12 14.71
N GLU A 19 -8.41 -14.22 15.98
CA GLU A 19 -9.09 -13.15 16.72
C GLU A 19 -8.24 -11.87 16.79
N ASP A 20 -6.93 -12.02 17.01
CA ASP A 20 -5.97 -10.91 16.98
C ASP A 20 -5.92 -10.25 15.60
N HIS A 21 -5.83 -11.04 14.53
CA HIS A 21 -5.83 -10.51 13.17
C HIS A 21 -7.11 -9.74 12.82
N VAL A 22 -8.27 -10.27 13.19
CA VAL A 22 -9.56 -9.59 12.99
C VAL A 22 -9.59 -8.27 13.76
N THR A 23 -9.14 -8.27 15.01
CA THR A 23 -9.07 -7.07 15.86
C THR A 23 -8.16 -6.02 15.24
N HIS A 24 -6.99 -6.40 14.72
CA HIS A 24 -6.07 -5.49 14.03
C HIS A 24 -6.69 -4.87 12.78
N VAL A 25 -7.40 -5.67 11.98
CA VAL A 25 -8.13 -5.17 10.79
C VAL A 25 -9.20 -4.16 11.19
N GLN A 26 -9.98 -4.43 12.24
CA GLN A 26 -10.99 -3.50 12.75
C GLN A 26 -10.35 -2.19 13.23
N GLN A 27 -9.20 -2.25 13.91
CA GLN A 27 -8.46 -1.07 14.32
C GLN A 27 -8.01 -0.23 13.12
N VAL A 28 -7.42 -0.85 12.10
CA VAL A 28 -7.04 -0.15 10.85
C VAL A 28 -8.27 0.46 10.18
N ALA A 29 -9.36 -0.30 10.01
CA ALA A 29 -10.59 0.17 9.38
C ALA A 29 -11.20 1.37 10.13
N SER A 30 -11.17 1.37 11.47
CA SER A 30 -11.67 2.49 12.27
C SER A 30 -10.89 3.81 12.07
N LYS A 31 -9.65 3.74 11.59
CA LYS A 31 -8.80 4.89 11.29
C LYS A 31 -8.92 5.34 9.84
N PHE A 32 -9.60 4.59 8.98
CA PHE A 32 -9.81 4.98 7.59
C PHE A 32 -10.69 6.24 7.51
N SER A 33 -10.39 7.10 6.53
CA SER A 33 -11.18 8.28 6.24
C SER A 33 -11.57 8.31 4.78
N PHE A 34 -12.88 8.36 4.53
CA PHE A 34 -13.46 8.29 3.20
C PHE A 34 -13.09 9.46 2.28
N TRP A 35 -12.58 10.58 2.82
CA TRP A 35 -12.14 11.70 1.98
C TRP A 35 -11.08 11.30 0.97
N VAL A 36 -10.24 10.31 1.28
CA VAL A 36 -9.21 9.82 0.36
C VAL A 36 -9.81 9.23 -0.91
N LEU A 37 -11.05 8.73 -0.86
CA LEU A 37 -11.75 8.23 -2.04
C LEU A 37 -12.16 9.34 -3.02
N LEU A 38 -12.12 10.60 -2.58
CA LEU A 38 -12.28 11.73 -3.49
C LEU A 38 -11.11 11.82 -4.48
N LEU A 39 -9.92 11.31 -4.15
CA LEU A 39 -8.76 11.34 -5.05
C LEU A 39 -8.99 10.51 -6.32
N PRO A 40 -9.26 9.18 -6.27
CA PRO A 40 -9.54 8.41 -7.49
C PRO A 40 -10.79 8.91 -8.21
N ALA A 41 -11.83 9.34 -7.49
CA ALA A 41 -13.04 9.88 -8.10
C ALA A 41 -12.78 11.18 -8.88
N ALA A 42 -12.04 12.12 -8.29
CA ALA A 42 -11.64 13.37 -8.94
C ALA A 42 -10.72 13.11 -10.12
N LEU A 43 -9.81 12.13 -10.02
CA LEU A 43 -8.91 11.75 -11.11
C LEU A 43 -9.69 11.17 -12.31
N CYS A 44 -10.64 10.26 -12.07
CA CYS A 44 -11.52 9.75 -13.12
C CYS A 44 -12.31 10.87 -13.80
N ALA A 45 -12.89 11.79 -13.01
CA ALA A 45 -13.61 12.93 -13.54
C ALA A 45 -12.69 13.83 -14.39
N TRP A 46 -11.47 14.11 -13.90
CA TRP A 46 -10.47 14.89 -14.60
C TRP A 46 -10.08 14.25 -15.93
N ILE A 47 -9.74 12.96 -15.96
CA ILE A 47 -9.43 12.21 -17.19
C ILE A 47 -10.59 12.31 -18.19
N GLY A 48 -11.83 12.17 -17.71
CA GLY A 48 -13.03 12.36 -18.54
C GLY A 48 -13.06 13.72 -19.23
N THR A 49 -12.77 14.81 -18.50
CA THR A 49 -12.70 16.17 -19.08
C THR A 49 -11.50 16.39 -20.01
N GLN A 50 -10.39 15.69 -19.77
CA GLN A 50 -9.17 15.84 -20.57
C GLN A 50 -9.19 15.06 -21.87
N SER A 51 -10.18 14.17 -22.08
CA SER A 51 -10.30 13.36 -23.31
C SER A 51 -10.37 14.16 -24.62
N GLN A 52 -10.65 15.46 -24.54
CA GLN A 52 -10.69 16.38 -25.67
C GLN A 52 -9.51 17.37 -25.69
N SER A 53 -8.59 17.27 -24.73
CA SER A 53 -7.45 18.18 -24.57
C SER A 53 -6.16 17.54 -25.08
N PRO A 54 -5.14 18.33 -25.48
CA PRO A 54 -3.81 17.80 -25.79
C PRO A 54 -3.14 17.09 -24.61
N LEU A 55 -3.55 17.38 -23.37
CA LEU A 55 -3.02 16.74 -22.17
C LEU A 55 -3.39 15.25 -22.07
N TRP A 56 -4.36 14.79 -22.87
CA TRP A 56 -4.71 13.37 -22.98
C TRP A 56 -3.50 12.49 -23.34
N GLU A 57 -2.54 13.03 -24.10
CA GLU A 57 -1.35 12.30 -24.53
C GLU A 57 -0.51 11.79 -23.35
N TYR A 58 -0.44 12.55 -22.25
CA TYR A 58 0.30 12.14 -21.05
C TYR A 58 -0.39 11.04 -20.23
N THR A 59 -1.67 10.78 -20.53
CA THR A 59 -2.43 9.67 -19.93
C THR A 59 -2.32 8.38 -20.75
N LEU A 60 -1.63 8.42 -21.90
CA LEU A 60 -1.46 7.25 -22.75
C LEU A 60 -0.50 6.23 -22.14
N LYS A 61 -0.81 4.97 -22.43
CA LYS A 61 -0.10 3.79 -21.96
C LYS A 61 1.43 3.87 -22.02
N PRO A 62 2.09 4.32 -23.11
CA PRO A 62 3.56 4.32 -23.18
C PRO A 62 4.24 5.16 -22.09
N TYR A 63 3.60 6.28 -21.70
CA TYR A 63 4.10 7.14 -20.64
C TYR A 63 3.87 6.50 -19.27
N GLN A 64 2.69 5.90 -19.05
CA GLN A 64 2.35 5.24 -17.79
C GLN A 64 3.22 4.01 -17.54
N GLU A 65 3.50 3.20 -18.57
CA GLU A 65 4.45 2.07 -18.53
C GLU A 65 5.88 2.49 -18.14
N THR A 66 6.22 3.78 -18.27
CA THR A 66 7.48 4.34 -17.78
C THR A 66 7.34 4.92 -16.38
N TYR A 67 6.27 5.67 -16.11
CA TYR A 67 6.07 6.38 -14.85
C TYR A 67 5.79 5.45 -13.68
N ALA A 68 4.92 4.45 -13.83
CA ALA A 68 4.57 3.54 -12.76
C ALA A 68 5.79 2.79 -12.17
N PRO A 69 6.66 2.15 -12.99
CA PRO A 69 7.87 1.53 -12.44
C PRO A 69 8.85 2.55 -11.88
N ALA A 70 8.97 3.75 -12.46
CA ALA A 70 9.85 4.80 -11.93
C ALA A 70 9.42 5.27 -10.53
N ILE A 71 8.10 5.48 -10.32
CA ILE A 71 7.53 5.86 -9.03
C ILE A 71 7.75 4.74 -8.00
N LEU A 72 7.57 3.47 -8.40
CA LEU A 72 7.81 2.35 -7.51
C LEU A 72 9.30 2.13 -7.20
N MET A 73 10.21 2.37 -8.13
CA MET A 73 11.65 2.37 -7.85
C MET A 73 12.00 3.45 -6.82
N ALA A 74 11.42 4.65 -6.95
CA ALA A 74 11.55 5.70 -5.93
C ALA A 74 10.95 5.26 -4.59
N ALA A 75 9.79 4.60 -4.57
CA ALA A 75 9.18 4.06 -3.35
C ALA A 75 10.10 3.04 -2.65
N VAL A 76 10.65 2.08 -3.40
CA VAL A 76 11.61 1.09 -2.89
C VAL A 76 12.85 1.79 -2.33
N GLY A 77 13.44 2.72 -3.08
CA GLY A 77 14.62 3.47 -2.65
C GLY A 77 14.37 4.24 -1.35
N LEU A 78 13.30 5.02 -1.29
CA LEU A 78 12.93 5.80 -0.10
C LEU A 78 12.64 4.89 1.10
N ALA A 79 11.85 3.83 0.94
CA ALA A 79 11.53 2.89 2.01
C ALA A 79 12.78 2.17 2.53
N ALA A 80 13.66 1.73 1.63
CA ALA A 80 14.91 1.06 1.99
C ALA A 80 15.89 2.01 2.72
N THR A 81 16.04 3.25 2.23
CA THR A 81 16.83 4.28 2.91
C THR A 81 16.28 4.53 4.31
N MET A 82 14.96 4.70 4.45
CA MET A 82 14.33 4.90 5.76
C MET A 82 14.48 3.68 6.66
N TRP A 83 14.45 2.46 6.13
CA TRP A 83 14.74 1.25 6.89
C TRP A 83 16.18 1.24 7.41
N ILE A 84 17.17 1.61 6.59
CA ILE A 84 18.58 1.68 7.00
C ILE A 84 18.78 2.73 8.12
N VAL A 85 18.18 3.92 7.96
CA VAL A 85 18.34 5.05 8.88
C VAL A 85 17.58 4.83 10.19
N ARG A 86 16.33 4.40 10.12
CA ARG A 86 15.43 4.31 11.27
C ARG A 86 15.42 2.93 11.93
N ARG A 87 15.87 1.89 11.22
CA ARG A 87 15.89 0.47 11.62
C ARG A 87 14.54 -0.07 12.13
N GLY A 88 13.44 0.59 11.78
CA GLY A 88 12.11 0.24 12.22
C GLY A 88 11.46 -0.86 11.37
N PHE A 89 10.68 -1.72 12.03
CA PHE A 89 9.91 -2.78 11.36
C PHE A 89 9.03 -2.26 10.21
N PHE A 90 8.36 -1.12 10.42
CA PHE A 90 7.46 -0.51 9.46
C PHE A 90 8.12 -0.23 8.11
N TYR A 91 9.34 0.32 8.09
CA TYR A 91 10.04 0.63 6.84
C TYR A 91 10.57 -0.63 6.14
N ARG A 92 10.99 -1.64 6.90
CA ARG A 92 11.31 -2.96 6.33
C ARG A 92 10.10 -3.56 5.63
N TRP A 93 8.94 -3.53 6.29
CA TRP A 93 7.68 -4.01 5.73
C TRP A 93 7.26 -3.20 4.48
N LEU A 94 7.34 -1.87 4.52
CA LEU A 94 7.08 -1.02 3.35
C LEU A 94 8.04 -1.30 2.18
N THR A 95 9.30 -1.59 2.47
CA THR A 95 10.29 -1.96 1.45
C THR A 95 9.86 -3.25 0.75
N ILE A 96 9.52 -4.30 1.53
CA ILE A 96 9.04 -5.58 0.99
C ILE A 96 7.79 -5.37 0.15
N LEU A 97 6.80 -4.61 0.67
CA LEU A 97 5.58 -4.31 -0.07
C LEU A 97 5.87 -3.58 -1.39
N SER A 98 6.72 -2.55 -1.36
CA SER A 98 7.06 -1.76 -2.55
C SER A 98 7.82 -2.58 -3.58
N VAL A 99 8.68 -3.51 -3.14
CA VAL A 99 9.34 -4.48 -4.03
C VAL A 99 8.31 -5.42 -4.67
N CYS A 100 7.33 -5.93 -3.91
CA CYS A 100 6.26 -6.74 -4.47
C CYS A 100 5.48 -5.99 -5.57
N LEU A 101 5.13 -4.73 -5.32
CA LEU A 101 4.45 -3.87 -6.31
C LEU A 101 5.34 -3.63 -7.54
N LEU A 102 6.63 -3.35 -7.36
CA LEU A 102 7.59 -3.16 -8.46
C LEU A 102 7.76 -4.42 -9.31
N CYS A 103 7.81 -5.60 -8.68
CA CYS A 103 7.87 -6.86 -9.40
C CYS A 103 6.60 -7.12 -10.23
N ARG A 104 5.43 -6.70 -9.75
CA ARG A 104 4.18 -6.76 -10.53
C ARG A 104 4.29 -5.85 -11.77
N GLU A 105 4.80 -4.64 -11.60
CA GLU A 105 4.89 -3.63 -12.66
C GLU A 105 5.87 -4.01 -13.78
N PHE A 106 6.97 -4.69 -13.47
CA PHE A 106 7.86 -5.21 -14.51
C PHE A 106 7.30 -6.38 -15.30
N HIS A 107 6.12 -6.90 -14.93
CA HIS A 107 5.45 -8.01 -15.61
C HIS A 107 6.37 -9.23 -15.83
N PHE A 108 7.26 -9.55 -14.88
CA PHE A 108 8.08 -10.77 -15.00
C PHE A 108 7.17 -12.00 -15.05
N TRP A 109 7.59 -13.03 -15.77
CA TRP A 109 6.81 -14.26 -15.92
C TRP A 109 6.39 -14.82 -14.54
N GLY A 110 5.07 -15.02 -14.35
CA GLY A 110 4.48 -15.52 -13.10
C GLY A 110 4.17 -14.47 -12.02
N THR A 111 4.64 -13.22 -12.15
CA THR A 111 4.40 -12.17 -11.14
C THR A 111 2.96 -11.73 -11.04
N SER A 112 2.23 -11.71 -12.16
CA SER A 112 0.81 -11.34 -12.20
C SER A 112 -0.04 -12.24 -11.30
N THR A 113 0.29 -13.53 -11.18
CA THR A 113 -0.39 -14.44 -10.26
C THR A 113 0.23 -14.41 -8.87
N GLY A 114 1.56 -14.35 -8.78
CA GLY A 114 2.30 -14.35 -7.52
C GLY A 114 1.93 -13.18 -6.60
N ILE A 115 1.59 -12.02 -7.15
CA ILE A 115 1.25 -10.83 -6.37
C ILE A 115 -0.01 -11.03 -5.50
N TYR A 116 -0.98 -11.83 -5.98
CA TYR A 116 -2.21 -12.14 -5.23
C TYR A 116 -1.94 -13.01 -3.99
N ILE A 117 -0.78 -13.67 -3.92
CA ILE A 117 -0.34 -14.43 -2.75
C ILE A 117 0.61 -13.57 -1.89
N ALA A 118 1.55 -12.88 -2.54
CA ALA A 118 2.55 -12.07 -1.86
C ALA A 118 1.93 -10.94 -1.03
N ILE A 119 0.96 -10.19 -1.57
CA ILE A 119 0.33 -9.09 -0.85
C ILE A 119 -0.37 -9.58 0.44
N PRO A 120 -1.26 -10.59 0.41
CA PRO A 120 -1.85 -11.12 1.64
C PRO A 120 -0.83 -11.61 2.66
N LEU A 121 0.26 -12.26 2.22
CA LEU A 121 1.33 -12.70 3.13
C LEU A 121 2.06 -11.50 3.77
N VAL A 122 2.32 -10.44 3.01
CA VAL A 122 2.93 -9.20 3.52
C VAL A 122 1.98 -8.47 4.48
N MET A 123 0.66 -8.48 4.24
CA MET A 123 -0.33 -7.94 5.17
C MET A 123 -0.44 -8.77 6.45
N TRP A 124 -0.43 -10.10 6.30
CA TRP A 124 -0.40 -11.04 7.43
C TRP A 124 0.85 -10.80 8.30
N TYR A 125 2.01 -10.64 7.66
CA TYR A 125 3.26 -10.33 8.35
C TYR A 125 3.21 -9.03 9.15
N ALA A 126 2.61 -7.96 8.59
CA ALA A 126 2.35 -6.73 9.34
C ALA A 126 1.40 -6.95 10.52
N SER A 127 0.33 -7.72 10.33
CA SER A 127 -0.66 -7.98 11.38
C SER A 127 -0.09 -8.87 12.50
N ALA A 128 0.79 -9.81 12.19
CA ALA A 128 1.52 -10.61 13.18
C ALA A 128 2.53 -9.78 13.99
N ASN A 129 2.93 -8.60 13.50
CA ASN A 129 3.85 -7.67 14.14
C ASN A 129 3.17 -6.32 14.44
N PHE A 130 1.86 -6.35 14.69
CA PHE A 130 1.03 -5.15 14.77
C PHE A 130 1.50 -4.15 15.82
N ASP A 131 2.04 -4.63 16.95
CA ASP A 131 2.63 -3.76 17.98
C ASP A 131 3.72 -2.83 17.44
N SER A 132 4.55 -3.32 16.53
CA SER A 132 5.60 -2.51 15.87
C SER A 132 5.02 -1.53 14.85
N MET A 133 3.79 -1.76 14.38
CA MET A 133 3.08 -0.93 13.40
C MET A 133 2.24 0.16 14.08
N LYS A 134 1.91 0.02 15.37
CA LYS A 134 1.03 0.94 16.14
C LYS A 134 1.33 2.43 15.96
N PRO A 135 2.60 2.90 16.00
CA PRO A 135 2.90 4.33 15.83
C PRO A 135 2.38 4.91 14.51
N TYR A 136 2.32 4.08 13.46
CA TYR A 136 1.90 4.46 12.11
C TYR A 136 0.41 4.18 11.88
N VAL A 137 -0.10 3.03 12.35
CA VAL A 137 -1.52 2.67 12.25
C VAL A 137 -2.41 3.61 13.05
N ASN A 138 -1.90 4.21 14.13
CA ASN A 138 -2.64 5.23 14.87
C ASN A 138 -2.78 6.56 14.11
N GLN A 139 -2.00 6.77 13.04
CA GLN A 139 -2.06 7.98 12.23
C GLN A 139 -3.13 7.84 11.14
N ARG A 140 -4.25 8.54 11.34
CA ARG A 140 -5.42 8.51 10.45
C ARG A 140 -5.04 8.77 8.99
N LEU A 141 -4.15 9.74 8.74
CA LEU A 141 -3.71 10.10 7.39
C LEU A 141 -2.95 8.95 6.71
N LEU A 142 -1.99 8.34 7.39
CA LEU A 142 -1.21 7.21 6.83
C LEU A 142 -2.11 6.02 6.51
N VAL A 143 -3.00 5.65 7.44
CA VAL A 143 -3.95 4.56 7.21
C VAL A 143 -4.89 4.90 6.05
N SER A 144 -5.37 6.14 5.97
CA SER A 144 -6.29 6.53 4.90
C SER A 144 -5.62 6.49 3.53
N LEU A 145 -4.37 6.97 3.40
CA LEU A 145 -3.59 6.88 2.16
C LEU A 145 -3.27 5.43 1.81
N PHE A 146 -2.87 4.62 2.79
CA PHE A 146 -2.54 3.22 2.56
C PHE A 146 -3.76 2.41 2.09
N VAL A 147 -4.85 2.43 2.85
CA VAL A 147 -6.09 1.74 2.49
C VAL A 147 -6.67 2.31 1.19
N GLY A 148 -6.58 3.63 0.99
CA GLY A 148 -6.98 4.30 -0.24
C GLY A 148 -6.21 3.83 -1.46
N ALA A 149 -4.90 3.55 -1.34
CA ALA A 149 -4.11 2.97 -2.42
C ALA A 149 -4.65 1.59 -2.82
N PHE A 150 -4.93 0.71 -1.86
CA PHE A 150 -5.52 -0.61 -2.12
C PHE A 150 -6.92 -0.54 -2.74
N ILE A 151 -7.77 0.38 -2.27
CA ILE A 151 -9.08 0.63 -2.88
C ILE A 151 -8.91 1.15 -4.31
N THR A 152 -7.92 2.02 -4.56
CA THR A 152 -7.62 2.52 -5.90
C THR A 152 -7.19 1.39 -6.84
N TYR A 153 -6.31 0.48 -6.39
CA TYR A 153 -5.99 -0.74 -7.16
C TYR A 153 -7.19 -1.65 -7.37
N PHE A 154 -8.07 -1.78 -6.38
CA PHE A 154 -9.30 -2.53 -6.57
C PHE A 154 -10.13 -1.91 -7.70
N PHE A 155 -10.25 -0.58 -7.75
CA PHE A 155 -10.93 0.10 -8.85
C PHE A 155 -10.23 -0.13 -10.20
N THR A 156 -8.90 -0.12 -10.28
CA THR A 156 -8.18 -0.39 -11.54
C THR A 156 -8.53 -1.76 -12.09
N ILE A 157 -8.54 -2.79 -11.22
CA ILE A 157 -8.95 -4.15 -11.61
C ILE A 157 -10.40 -4.17 -12.12
N THR A 158 -11.32 -3.44 -11.49
CA THR A 158 -12.72 -3.40 -11.99
C THR A 158 -12.84 -2.72 -13.36
N VAL A 159 -11.99 -1.72 -13.64
CA VAL A 159 -11.92 -1.02 -14.93
C VAL A 159 -11.35 -1.94 -16.01
N ASP A 160 -10.21 -2.59 -15.75
CA ASP A 160 -9.57 -3.55 -16.66
C ASP A 160 -10.55 -4.68 -17.06
N ARG A 161 -11.20 -5.29 -16.05
CA ARG A 161 -12.20 -6.36 -16.20
C ARG A 161 -13.50 -5.93 -16.88
N ALA A 162 -13.58 -4.68 -17.34
CA ALA A 162 -14.72 -4.13 -18.05
C ALA A 162 -16.04 -4.25 -17.29
N VAL A 163 -16.00 -4.19 -15.96
CA VAL A 163 -17.20 -4.11 -15.10
C VAL A 163 -18.03 -2.86 -15.48
N TRP A 164 -17.34 -1.81 -15.92
CA TRP A 164 -17.90 -0.51 -16.29
C TRP A 164 -18.22 -0.35 -17.79
N LYS A 165 -18.30 -1.45 -18.55
CA LYS A 165 -18.56 -1.42 -20.01
C LYS A 165 -19.88 -0.76 -20.44
N PHE A 166 -20.80 -0.55 -19.51
CA PHE A 166 -22.08 0.12 -19.74
C PHE A 166 -21.94 1.64 -19.88
N LEU A 167 -20.79 2.21 -19.51
CA LEU A 167 -20.52 3.63 -19.64
C LEU A 167 -20.20 4.01 -21.11
N PRO A 168 -20.62 5.19 -21.57
CA PRO A 168 -20.32 5.67 -22.93
C PRO A 168 -18.81 5.71 -23.20
N ASN A 169 -18.42 5.33 -24.42
CA ASN A 169 -17.05 5.37 -24.90
C ASN A 169 -16.03 4.63 -24.00
N HIS A 170 -16.47 3.61 -23.25
CA HIS A 170 -15.62 2.86 -22.31
C HIS A 170 -14.29 2.41 -22.92
N SER A 171 -14.31 1.84 -24.13
CA SER A 171 -13.09 1.39 -24.82
C SER A 171 -12.07 2.51 -25.07
N HIS A 172 -12.51 3.77 -25.19
CA HIS A 172 -11.63 4.90 -25.45
C HIS A 172 -10.87 5.34 -24.20
N TRP A 173 -11.53 5.38 -23.03
CA TRP A 173 -10.93 5.93 -21.81
C TRP A 173 -10.47 4.87 -20.82
N ARG A 174 -10.93 3.62 -20.94
CA ARG A 174 -10.67 2.55 -19.96
C ARG A 174 -9.19 2.41 -19.62
N ASN A 175 -8.35 2.21 -20.64
CA ASN A 175 -6.92 1.98 -20.43
C ASN A 175 -6.27 3.19 -19.74
N ASN A 176 -6.59 4.42 -20.15
CA ASN A 176 -6.00 5.61 -19.52
C ASN A 176 -6.45 5.77 -18.06
N VAL A 177 -7.73 5.51 -17.76
CA VAL A 177 -8.23 5.54 -16.38
C VAL A 177 -7.59 4.46 -15.52
N GLU A 178 -7.50 3.23 -16.03
CA GLU A 178 -6.84 2.11 -15.36
C GLU A 178 -5.40 2.44 -14.99
N GLU A 179 -4.58 2.80 -15.98
CA GLU A 179 -3.15 3.09 -15.83
C GLU A 179 -2.92 4.30 -14.90
N THR A 180 -3.75 5.34 -15.03
CA THR A 180 -3.59 6.55 -14.21
C THR A 180 -4.03 6.34 -12.76
N LEU A 181 -5.08 5.54 -12.52
CA LEU A 181 -5.46 5.13 -11.17
C LEU A 181 -4.39 4.24 -10.53
N GLU A 182 -3.76 3.36 -11.31
CA GLU A 182 -2.66 2.51 -10.84
C GLU A 182 -1.47 3.39 -10.38
N THR A 183 -1.08 4.34 -11.21
CA THR A 183 -0.08 5.37 -10.87
C THR A 183 -0.46 6.18 -9.64
N LEU A 184 -1.74 6.55 -9.48
CA LEU A 184 -2.22 7.21 -8.25
C LEU A 184 -2.02 6.32 -7.02
N GLY A 185 -2.34 5.02 -7.12
CA GLY A 185 -2.08 4.04 -6.06
C GLY A 185 -0.60 4.03 -5.65
N HIS A 186 0.32 4.02 -6.62
CA HIS A 186 1.77 4.12 -6.38
C HIS A 186 2.14 5.40 -5.64
N LEU A 187 1.62 6.55 -6.07
CA LEU A 187 1.89 7.85 -5.44
C LEU A 187 1.37 7.91 -4.00
N MET A 188 0.24 7.28 -3.70
CA MET A 188 -0.28 7.19 -2.34
C MET A 188 0.64 6.37 -1.43
N ILE A 189 1.25 5.28 -1.93
CA ILE A 189 2.27 4.52 -1.20
C ILE A 189 3.53 5.36 -0.96
N VAL A 190 3.99 6.11 -1.96
CA VAL A 190 5.11 7.07 -1.81
C VAL A 190 4.78 8.12 -0.74
N ALA A 191 3.56 8.66 -0.76
CA ALA A 191 3.11 9.62 0.25
C ALA A 191 3.11 9.02 1.66
N VAL A 192 2.70 7.75 1.82
CA VAL A 192 2.80 7.03 3.10
C VAL A 192 4.25 7.00 3.59
N ILE A 193 5.20 6.63 2.72
CA ILE A 193 6.63 6.58 3.07
C ILE A 193 7.12 7.97 3.51
N ILE A 194 6.88 9.00 2.70
CA ILE A 194 7.35 10.37 2.95
C ILE A 194 6.75 10.91 4.25
N ILE A 195 5.42 10.87 4.40
CA ILE A 195 4.75 11.42 5.58
C ILE A 195 5.18 10.68 6.85
N SER A 196 5.35 9.35 6.77
CA SER A 196 5.80 8.56 7.92
C SER A 196 7.21 8.94 8.39
N ALA A 197 8.06 9.45 7.49
CA ALA A 197 9.44 9.85 7.80
C ALA A 197 9.51 11.03 8.78
N PHE A 198 8.46 11.85 8.81
CA PHE A 198 8.32 13.03 9.68
C PHE A 198 7.66 12.70 11.02
N LEU A 199 7.18 11.47 11.24
CA LEU A 199 6.59 11.10 12.51
C LEU A 199 7.68 10.89 13.58
N PRO A 200 7.43 11.33 14.83
CA PRO A 200 8.31 11.00 15.94
C PRO A 200 8.43 9.48 16.08
N GLN A 201 9.67 8.99 16.19
CA GLN A 201 9.86 7.59 16.56
C GLN A 201 9.42 7.44 18.02
N GLY A 202 8.30 6.73 18.23
CA GLY A 202 8.01 6.22 19.57
C GLY A 202 9.18 5.33 19.97
N LYS A 203 9.78 5.59 21.14
CA LYS A 203 10.86 4.74 21.68
C LYS A 203 10.40 3.29 21.65
N THR A 204 10.96 2.49 20.77
CA THR A 204 10.66 1.06 20.71
C THR A 204 11.45 0.36 21.80
N ARG A 205 10.91 -0.72 22.40
CA ARG A 205 11.63 -1.51 23.41
C ARG A 205 12.99 -2.03 22.95
N ALA A 206 13.23 -2.13 21.63
CA ALA A 206 14.54 -2.44 21.07
C ALA A 206 15.62 -1.39 21.40
N ASP A 207 15.23 -0.11 21.52
CA ASP A 207 16.13 0.98 21.95
C ASP A 207 16.43 0.94 23.45
N ALA A 208 15.72 0.09 24.22
CA ALA A 208 15.97 -0.13 25.63
C ALA A 208 16.89 -1.34 25.90
N ALA A 209 17.26 -2.09 24.85
CA ALA A 209 18.07 -3.30 24.92
C ALA A 209 19.44 -3.18 24.22
N SER A 210 19.75 -2.02 23.64
CA SER A 210 21.05 -1.64 23.07
C SER A 210 21.70 -0.53 23.88
#